data_AF-A0A2G8KNG3-F1
#
_entry.id   AF-A0A2G8KNG3-F1
#
_cell.length_a   1.000
_cell.length_b   1.000
_cell.length_c   1.000
_cell.angle_alpha   90.00
_cell.angle_beta   90.00
_cell.angle_gamma   90.00
#
_symmetry.space_group_name_H-M   'P 1'
#
loop_
_entity.id
_entity.type
_entity.pdbx_description
1 polymer ?
#
loop_
_entity_poly.entity_id
_entity_poly.type
_entity_poly.pdbx_seq_one_letter_code
_entity_poly.pdbx_strand_id
1 'polypeptide(L)'
;MADLSKDEEPDEACVDISSTYQKYHWDCGIACAQMVLSFVLPSTPASEEDFDEIRRKLMVGHSVWTIDLAHIMQHLGVKHQFFTVTLGVDPTYSAVDFYTKRKEAERFTEEEERINDLFSKASEKGINVEKRSVTKEELIQHLSRQNVAIVLVDSSLLRCVNCDRKHEVEVNINNAYLSMWDKILFRSI
;
A
#
# COMPACT_ATOMS: atom_id res chain seq x y z
N MET A 1 10.03 -11.66 -44.29
CA MET A 1 10.10 -10.55 -43.32
C MET A 1 9.12 -10.91 -42.23
N ALA A 2 9.63 -11.15 -41.02
CA ALA A 2 8.82 -11.63 -39.90
C ALA A 2 7.80 -10.57 -39.50
N ASP A 3 6.54 -10.99 -39.44
CA ASP A 3 5.46 -10.28 -38.79
C ASP A 3 5.77 -10.29 -37.29
N LEU A 4 6.32 -9.16 -36.81
CA LEU A 4 6.44 -8.90 -35.38
C LEU A 4 5.03 -8.58 -34.89
N SER A 5 4.30 -9.62 -34.49
CA SER A 5 3.09 -9.47 -33.71
C SER A 5 3.43 -8.54 -32.55
N LYS A 6 2.88 -7.33 -32.58
CA LYS A 6 2.80 -6.50 -31.38
C LYS A 6 1.99 -7.35 -30.40
N ASP A 7 2.65 -7.90 -29.39
CA ASP A 7 1.95 -8.43 -28.24
C ASP A 7 1.08 -7.26 -27.72
N GLU A 8 -0.23 -7.35 -27.90
CA GLU A 8 -1.17 -6.39 -27.30
C GLU A 8 -0.95 -6.46 -25.79
N GLU A 9 -0.44 -5.37 -25.21
CA GLU A 9 -0.34 -5.27 -23.76
C GLU A 9 -1.75 -5.35 -23.17
N PRO A 10 -1.96 -6.12 -22.10
CA PRO A 10 -3.28 -6.28 -21.51
C PRO A 10 -3.81 -4.94 -21.00
N ASP A 11 -5.04 -4.57 -21.36
CA ASP A 11 -5.73 -3.37 -20.88
C ASP A 11 -6.24 -3.52 -19.42
N GLU A 12 -6.31 -4.77 -18.94
CA GLU A 12 -6.77 -5.14 -17.61
C GLU A 12 -6.04 -6.41 -17.12
N ALA A 13 -5.80 -6.50 -15.81
CA ALA A 13 -5.31 -7.70 -15.16
C ALA A 13 -5.96 -7.86 -13.79
N CYS A 14 -6.32 -9.08 -13.42
CA CYS A 14 -6.92 -9.42 -12.14
C CYS A 14 -6.20 -10.61 -11.52
N VAL A 15 -6.00 -10.55 -10.20
CA VAL A 15 -5.41 -11.63 -9.42
C VAL A 15 -6.40 -12.02 -8.33
N ASP A 16 -6.68 -13.31 -8.22
CA ASP A 16 -7.55 -13.85 -7.18
C ASP A 16 -6.81 -13.89 -5.85
N ILE A 17 -7.41 -13.30 -4.81
CA ILE A 17 -6.83 -13.17 -3.49
C ILE A 17 -7.91 -13.28 -2.42
N SER A 18 -7.64 -14.05 -1.37
CA SER A 18 -8.54 -14.15 -0.23
C SER A 18 -8.67 -12.80 0.47
N SER A 19 -9.90 -12.28 0.54
CA SER A 19 -10.18 -11.01 1.19
C SER A 19 -10.23 -11.14 2.72
N THR A 20 -9.60 -10.19 3.41
CA THR A 20 -9.72 -10.03 4.87
C THR A 20 -10.33 -8.67 5.18
N TYR A 21 -11.24 -8.63 6.14
CA TYR A 21 -11.85 -7.38 6.61
C TYR A 21 -10.97 -6.73 7.68
N GLN A 22 -10.83 -5.41 7.58
CA GLN A 22 -10.30 -4.60 8.68
C GLN A 22 -11.22 -4.72 9.91
N LYS A 23 -10.64 -4.73 11.12
CA LYS A 23 -11.41 -4.89 12.37
C LYS A 23 -11.68 -3.55 13.06
N TYR A 24 -10.84 -2.56 12.80
CA TYR A 24 -10.90 -1.23 13.41
C TYR A 24 -10.96 -0.16 12.32
N HIS A 25 -11.02 1.12 12.72
CA HIS A 25 -11.05 2.23 11.77
C HIS A 25 -9.66 2.59 11.23
N TRP A 26 -8.60 2.00 11.78
CA TRP A 26 -7.21 2.40 11.54
C TRP A 26 -6.35 1.28 10.90
N ASP A 27 -6.85 0.06 10.80
CA ASP A 27 -6.09 -1.14 10.45
C ASP A 27 -6.31 -1.61 8.99
N CYS A 28 -6.82 -0.75 8.11
CA CYS A 28 -7.02 -1.09 6.69
C CYS A 28 -5.72 -1.54 6.01
N GLY A 29 -4.60 -0.83 6.25
CA GLY A 29 -3.29 -1.22 5.74
C GLY A 29 -2.79 -2.55 6.30
N ILE A 30 -3.15 -2.87 7.54
CA ILE A 30 -2.82 -4.16 8.17
C ILE A 30 -3.62 -5.29 7.53
N ALA A 31 -4.92 -5.09 7.29
CA ALA A 31 -5.74 -6.06 6.55
C ALA A 31 -5.19 -6.29 5.14
N CYS A 32 -4.77 -5.24 4.43
CA CYS A 32 -4.08 -5.36 3.13
C CYS A 32 -2.80 -6.20 3.23
N ALA A 33 -1.98 -5.97 4.25
CA ALA A 33 -0.77 -6.76 4.47
C ALA A 33 -1.06 -8.24 4.73
N GLN A 34 -2.10 -8.55 5.50
CA GLN A 34 -2.52 -9.93 5.77
C GLN A 34 -3.01 -10.66 4.50
N MET A 35 -3.76 -9.96 3.63
CA MET A 35 -4.17 -10.51 2.33
C MET A 35 -2.95 -10.85 1.48
N VAL A 36 -2.00 -9.91 1.35
CA VAL A 36 -0.76 -10.13 0.58
C VAL A 36 0.04 -11.29 1.15
N LEU A 37 0.19 -11.39 2.47
CA LEU A 37 0.92 -12.49 3.11
C LEU A 37 0.27 -13.85 2.83
N SER A 38 -1.06 -13.92 2.93
CA SER A 38 -1.80 -15.14 2.62
C SER A 38 -1.61 -15.57 1.15
N PHE A 39 -1.42 -14.60 0.25
CA PHE A 39 -1.15 -14.84 -1.16
C PHE A 39 0.30 -15.28 -1.42
N VAL A 40 1.29 -14.56 -0.88
CA VAL A 40 2.73 -14.81 -1.18
C VAL A 40 3.34 -15.94 -0.33
N LEU A 41 2.75 -16.25 0.83
CA LEU A 41 3.23 -17.25 1.78
C LEU A 41 2.09 -18.17 2.25
N PRO A 42 1.41 -18.91 1.34
CA PRO A 42 0.24 -19.71 1.67
C PRO A 42 0.52 -20.85 2.67
N SER A 43 1.79 -21.30 2.74
CA SER A 43 2.25 -22.34 3.67
C SER A 43 2.75 -21.81 5.01
N THR A 44 2.74 -20.50 5.23
CA THR A 44 3.21 -19.85 6.46
C THR A 44 2.04 -19.09 7.10
N PRO A 45 1.15 -19.79 7.81
CA PRO A 45 0.09 -19.12 8.56
C PRO A 45 0.74 -18.32 9.69
N ALA A 46 0.78 -16.99 9.55
CA ALA A 46 1.02 -16.11 10.69
C ALA A 46 -0.28 -16.07 11.50
N SER A 47 -0.23 -16.48 12.77
CA SER A 47 -1.35 -16.25 13.68
C SER A 47 -1.55 -14.75 13.89
N GLU A 48 -2.72 -14.35 14.38
CA GLU A 48 -2.95 -12.95 14.77
C GLU A 48 -1.96 -12.54 15.86
N GLU A 49 -1.62 -13.45 16.78
CA GLU A 49 -0.63 -13.24 17.84
C GLU A 49 0.77 -12.99 17.27
N ASP A 50 1.18 -13.74 16.23
CA ASP A 50 2.47 -13.54 15.54
C ASP A 50 2.51 -12.15 14.88
N PHE A 51 1.42 -11.75 14.24
CA PHE A 51 1.34 -10.47 13.54
C PHE A 51 1.36 -9.28 14.52
N ASP A 52 0.64 -9.37 15.63
CA ASP A 52 0.67 -8.35 16.68
C ASP A 52 2.03 -8.28 17.39
N GLU A 53 2.73 -9.40 17.53
CA GLU A 53 4.11 -9.40 18.03
C GLU A 53 5.06 -8.66 17.08
N ILE A 54 4.96 -8.91 15.78
CA ILE A 54 5.75 -8.20 14.76
C ILE A 54 5.48 -6.70 14.81
N ARG A 55 4.21 -6.30 14.89
CA ARG A 55 3.84 -4.88 15.03
C ARG A 55 4.46 -4.24 16.27
N ARG A 56 4.40 -4.92 17.43
CA ARG A 56 5.06 -4.42 18.66
C ARG A 56 6.57 -4.30 18.49
N LYS A 57 7.23 -5.30 17.89
CA LYS A 57 8.68 -5.29 17.65
C LYS A 57 9.11 -4.15 16.73
N LEU A 58 8.29 -3.82 15.74
CA LEU A 58 8.53 -2.75 14.77
C LEU A 58 7.95 -1.39 15.22
N MET A 59 7.38 -1.31 16.43
CA MET A 59 6.75 -0.10 16.96
C MET A 59 5.63 0.45 16.07
N VAL A 60 4.93 -0.42 15.34
CA VAL A 60 3.79 -0.06 14.48
C VAL A 60 2.53 0.05 15.34
N GLY A 61 2.16 1.28 15.64
CA GLY A 61 0.98 1.62 16.45
C GLY A 61 -0.34 1.55 15.68
N HIS A 62 -1.27 2.44 16.03
CA HIS A 62 -2.57 2.60 15.35
C HIS A 62 -2.55 3.68 14.25
N SER A 63 -1.43 4.36 14.06
CA SER A 63 -1.23 5.27 12.93
C SER A 63 -0.29 4.57 11.96
N VAL A 64 -0.89 3.79 11.04
CA VAL A 64 -0.16 2.90 10.14
C VAL A 64 0.09 3.62 8.83
N TRP A 65 1.37 3.75 8.45
CA TRP A 65 1.81 4.34 7.20
C TRP A 65 2.27 3.26 6.21
N THR A 66 2.32 3.57 4.93
CA THR A 66 2.75 2.61 3.91
C THR A 66 4.17 2.08 4.18
N ILE A 67 5.08 2.93 4.66
CA ILE A 67 6.43 2.51 5.05
C ILE A 67 6.43 1.49 6.21
N ASP A 68 5.47 1.56 7.14
CA ASP A 68 5.31 0.55 8.20
C ASP A 68 5.02 -0.83 7.59
N LEU A 69 4.14 -0.87 6.59
CA LEU A 69 3.80 -2.10 5.88
C LEU A 69 5.03 -2.68 5.17
N ALA A 70 5.86 -1.84 4.54
CA ALA A 70 7.11 -2.28 3.93
C ALA A 70 8.08 -2.90 4.95
N HIS A 71 8.22 -2.30 6.14
CA HIS A 71 9.04 -2.87 7.22
C HIS A 71 8.48 -4.19 7.76
N ILE A 72 7.17 -4.33 7.91
CA ILE A 72 6.52 -5.60 8.28
C ILE A 72 6.83 -6.68 7.24
N MET A 73 6.65 -6.37 5.96
CA MET A 73 6.90 -7.30 4.86
C MET A 73 8.37 -7.72 4.78
N GLN A 74 9.28 -6.77 4.97
CA GLN A 74 10.71 -7.04 5.03
C GLN A 74 11.08 -7.94 6.21
N HIS A 75 10.51 -7.70 7.39
CA HIS A 75 10.73 -8.52 8.58
C HIS A 75 10.29 -9.97 8.35
N LEU A 76 9.21 -10.17 7.59
CA LEU A 76 8.68 -11.47 7.18
C LEU A 76 9.40 -12.10 5.98
N GLY A 77 10.43 -11.44 5.44
CA GLY A 77 11.20 -11.93 4.29
C GLY A 77 10.48 -11.84 2.95
N VAL A 78 9.38 -11.08 2.87
CA VAL A 78 8.62 -10.88 1.64
C VAL A 78 9.31 -9.86 0.76
N LYS A 79 9.73 -10.29 -0.44
CA LYS A 79 10.35 -9.41 -1.43
C LYS A 79 9.32 -8.44 -2.01
N HIS A 80 9.66 -7.15 -1.97
CA HIS A 80 8.81 -6.10 -2.48
C HIS A 80 9.62 -4.90 -2.98
N GLN A 81 8.97 -4.03 -3.74
CA GLN A 81 9.48 -2.74 -4.16
C GLN A 81 8.49 -1.66 -3.69
N PHE A 82 8.98 -0.66 -2.96
CA PHE A 82 8.15 0.46 -2.50
C PHE A 82 8.40 1.68 -3.41
N PHE A 83 7.31 2.24 -3.95
CA PHE A 83 7.29 3.47 -4.71
C PHE A 83 6.45 4.53 -3.99
N THR A 84 6.96 5.75 -3.96
CA THR A 84 6.26 6.89 -3.37
C THR A 84 6.62 8.19 -4.08
N VAL A 85 5.73 9.18 -4.06
CA VAL A 85 6.03 10.55 -4.49
C VAL A 85 6.61 11.42 -3.38
N THR A 86 6.52 10.96 -2.12
CA THR A 86 6.96 11.68 -0.93
C THR A 86 7.85 10.78 -0.07
N LEU A 87 9.09 11.21 0.19
CA LEU A 87 9.95 10.52 1.16
C LEU A 87 9.75 11.16 2.52
N GLY A 88 9.34 10.36 3.51
CA GLY A 88 9.00 10.88 4.83
C GLY A 88 7.57 11.42 4.90
N VAL A 89 7.32 12.24 5.92
CA VAL A 89 6.06 12.98 6.04
C VAL A 89 6.13 14.24 5.19
N ASP A 90 5.09 14.51 4.39
CA ASP A 90 4.97 15.82 3.75
C ASP A 90 4.62 16.87 4.83
N PRO A 91 5.46 17.89 5.05
CA PRO A 91 5.24 18.89 6.09
C PRO A 91 3.89 19.64 5.95
N THR A 92 3.32 19.65 4.74
CA THR A 92 2.03 20.29 4.47
C THR A 92 0.84 19.55 5.10
N TYR A 93 0.99 18.28 5.51
CA TYR A 93 -0.05 17.53 6.24
C TYR A 93 -0.37 18.09 7.62
N SER A 94 0.57 18.83 8.23
CA SER A 94 0.33 19.52 9.51
C SER A 94 -0.83 20.51 9.46
N ALA A 95 -1.21 20.99 8.26
CA ALA A 95 -2.30 21.92 8.02
C ALA A 95 -3.66 21.25 7.76
N VAL A 96 -3.73 19.92 7.66
CA VAL A 96 -4.99 19.19 7.44
C VAL A 96 -5.74 19.08 8.77
N ASP A 97 -7.06 19.33 8.75
CA ASP A 97 -7.94 19.41 9.95
C ASP A 97 -7.85 18.20 10.90
N PHE A 98 -7.43 17.04 10.38
CA PHE A 98 -7.23 15.81 11.15
C PHE A 98 -6.06 15.88 12.16
N TYR A 99 -5.05 16.73 11.93
CA TYR A 99 -3.83 16.81 12.74
C TYR A 99 -3.74 18.08 13.60
N THR A 100 -4.66 19.04 13.43
CA THR A 100 -4.55 20.39 14.00
C THR A 100 -5.05 20.53 15.44
N LYS A 101 -5.69 19.52 16.04
CA LYS A 101 -6.02 19.61 17.47
C LYS A 101 -4.73 19.47 18.29
N ARG A 102 -4.54 20.31 19.31
CA ARG A 102 -3.30 20.36 20.13
C ARG A 102 -2.74 19.00 20.59
N LYS A 103 -3.59 18.01 20.90
CA LYS A 103 -3.16 16.63 21.26
C LYS A 103 -2.74 15.77 20.05
N GLU A 104 -3.29 16.05 18.87
CA GLU A 104 -2.95 15.42 17.60
C GLU A 104 -1.65 16.02 17.03
N ALA A 105 -1.39 17.32 17.27
CA ALA A 105 -0.17 18.01 16.84
C ALA A 105 1.12 17.51 17.53
N GLU A 106 1.10 17.27 18.85
CA GLU A 106 2.25 16.67 19.55
C GLU A 106 2.52 15.23 19.09
N ARG A 107 1.45 14.45 18.88
CA ARG A 107 1.54 13.10 18.28
C ARG A 107 2.01 13.13 16.84
N PHE A 108 1.73 14.21 16.11
CA PHE A 108 2.18 14.39 14.73
C PHE A 108 3.69 14.59 14.67
N THR A 109 4.29 15.34 15.59
CA THR A 109 5.76 15.49 15.65
C THR A 109 6.45 14.15 15.93
N GLU A 110 5.95 13.38 16.91
CA GLU A 110 6.49 12.05 17.23
C GLU A 110 6.32 11.06 16.05
N GLU A 111 5.16 11.08 15.40
CA GLU A 111 4.89 10.29 14.20
C GLU A 111 5.78 10.72 13.02
N GLU A 112 5.97 12.03 12.82
CA GLU A 112 6.83 12.57 11.78
C GLU A 112 8.28 12.12 11.96
N GLU A 113 8.83 12.26 13.16
CA GLU A 113 10.17 11.77 13.49
C GLU A 113 10.28 10.26 13.24
N ARG A 114 9.30 9.47 13.71
CA ARG A 114 9.26 8.02 13.52
C ARG A 114 9.24 7.63 12.05
N ILE A 115 8.36 8.25 11.25
CA ILE A 115 8.21 7.95 9.82
C ILE A 115 9.47 8.35 9.05
N ASN A 116 10.01 9.54 9.33
CA ASN A 116 11.25 9.99 8.71
C ASN A 116 12.42 9.05 9.05
N ASP A 117 12.51 8.57 10.29
CA ASP A 117 13.50 7.56 10.71
C ASP A 117 13.32 6.24 9.94
N LEU A 118 12.10 5.74 9.79
CA LEU A 118 11.82 4.52 9.01
C LEU A 118 12.24 4.62 7.55
N PHE A 119 12.00 5.77 6.90
CA PHE A 119 12.48 6.04 5.54
C PHE A 119 14.02 6.09 5.49
N SER A 120 14.66 6.76 6.46
CA SER A 120 16.12 6.89 6.50
C SER A 120 16.83 5.53 6.63
N LYS A 121 16.24 4.59 7.38
CA LYS A 121 16.78 3.24 7.62
C LYS A 121 16.33 2.20 6.61
N ALA A 122 15.40 2.53 5.71
CA ALA A 122 14.78 1.57 4.79
C ALA A 122 15.82 0.79 3.97
N SER A 123 16.77 1.50 3.34
CA SER A 123 17.82 0.88 2.53
C SER A 123 18.71 -0.06 3.35
N GLU A 124 19.07 0.33 4.58
CA GLU A 124 19.89 -0.50 5.47
C GLU A 124 19.18 -1.79 5.91
N LYS A 125 17.85 -1.73 5.99
CA LYS A 125 16.99 -2.89 6.28
C LYS A 125 16.67 -3.73 5.04
N GLY A 126 17.16 -3.34 3.86
CA GLY A 126 16.95 -4.04 2.60
C GLY A 126 15.62 -3.71 1.92
N ILE A 127 14.96 -2.63 2.31
CA ILE A 127 13.75 -2.11 1.67
C ILE A 127 14.18 -1.15 0.57
N ASN A 128 13.86 -1.46 -0.68
CA ASN A 128 14.11 -0.55 -1.79
C ASN A 128 12.94 0.43 -1.92
N VAL A 129 13.21 1.71 -1.66
CA VAL A 129 12.25 2.80 -1.80
C VAL A 129 12.65 3.66 -2.98
N GLU A 130 11.77 3.79 -3.97
CA GLU A 130 11.99 4.62 -5.15
C GLU A 130 11.04 5.81 -5.16
N LYS A 131 11.61 7.03 -5.22
CA LYS A 131 10.81 8.26 -5.23
C LYS A 131 10.28 8.57 -6.63
N ARG A 132 9.20 7.90 -7.03
CA ARG A 132 8.44 8.18 -8.26
C ARG A 132 7.01 7.63 -8.18
N SER A 133 6.17 8.11 -9.07
CA SER A 133 4.88 7.46 -9.36
C SER A 133 5.10 6.16 -10.16
N VAL A 134 4.21 5.19 -9.95
CA VAL A 134 4.00 4.05 -10.86
C VAL A 134 2.77 4.33 -11.71
N THR A 135 2.90 4.11 -13.00
CA THR A 135 1.84 4.28 -14.01
C THR A 135 0.79 3.17 -13.93
N LYS A 136 -0.35 3.39 -14.60
CA LYS A 136 -1.40 2.37 -14.72
C LYS A 136 -0.86 1.15 -15.47
N GLU A 137 -0.12 1.39 -16.54
CA GLU A 137 0.44 0.36 -17.42
C GLU A 137 1.46 -0.51 -16.68
N GLU A 138 2.35 0.10 -15.88
CA GLU A 138 3.27 -0.65 -15.01
C GLU A 138 2.53 -1.51 -13.98
N LEU A 139 1.42 -1.02 -13.40
CA LEU A 139 0.61 -1.79 -12.46
C LEU A 139 -0.09 -2.96 -13.15
N ILE A 140 -0.69 -2.75 -14.31
CA ILE A 140 -1.35 -3.83 -15.07
C ILE A 140 -0.31 -4.88 -15.48
N GLN A 141 0.85 -4.46 -15.97
CA GLN A 141 1.94 -5.36 -16.33
C GLN A 141 2.47 -6.13 -15.10
N HIS A 142 2.49 -5.51 -13.92
CA HIS A 142 2.86 -6.18 -12.68
C HIS A 142 1.84 -7.27 -12.33
N LEU A 143 0.54 -6.92 -12.31
CA LEU A 143 -0.56 -7.82 -11.96
C LEU A 143 -0.73 -8.98 -12.95
N SER A 144 -0.53 -8.74 -14.26
CA SER A 144 -0.64 -9.79 -15.30
C SER A 144 0.36 -10.93 -15.14
N ARG A 145 1.40 -10.73 -14.33
CA ARG A 145 2.39 -11.74 -13.94
C ARG A 145 2.00 -12.51 -12.66
N GLN A 146 0.71 -12.49 -12.28
CA GLN A 146 0.20 -13.10 -11.05
C GLN A 146 0.88 -12.58 -9.79
N ASN A 147 1.16 -11.28 -9.78
CA ASN A 147 1.71 -10.57 -8.64
C ASN A 147 0.65 -9.68 -8.00
N VAL A 148 0.90 -9.22 -6.78
CA VAL A 148 -0.03 -8.35 -6.04
C VAL A 148 0.64 -7.02 -5.66
N ALA A 149 -0.20 -6.03 -5.34
CA ALA A 149 0.26 -4.71 -4.90
C ALA A 149 -0.64 -4.16 -3.77
N ILE A 150 -0.06 -3.39 -2.87
CA ILE A 150 -0.79 -2.52 -1.95
C ILE A 150 -0.69 -1.09 -2.48
N VAL A 151 -1.81 -0.41 -2.56
CA VAL A 151 -1.90 0.95 -3.11
C VAL A 151 -2.66 1.84 -2.15
N LEU A 152 -2.04 2.94 -1.73
CA LEU A 152 -2.72 3.99 -0.96
C LEU A 152 -3.63 4.78 -1.90
N VAL A 153 -4.87 5.02 -1.50
CA VAL A 153 -5.87 5.77 -2.28
C VAL A 153 -6.59 6.77 -1.39
N ASP A 154 -7.11 7.84 -1.98
CA ASP A 154 -8.07 8.72 -1.32
C ASP A 154 -9.45 8.06 -1.31
N SER A 155 -9.94 7.71 -0.12
CA SER A 155 -11.24 7.03 0.06
C SER A 155 -12.43 7.88 -0.39
N SER A 156 -12.30 9.21 -0.45
CA SER A 156 -13.34 10.11 -0.95
C SER A 156 -13.58 9.97 -2.46
N LEU A 157 -12.61 9.41 -3.18
CA LEU A 157 -12.69 9.15 -4.62
C LEU A 157 -13.23 7.75 -4.94
N LEU A 158 -13.33 6.87 -3.94
CA LEU A 158 -13.83 5.51 -4.11
C LEU A 158 -15.36 5.51 -4.18
N ARG A 159 -15.90 4.81 -5.18
CA ARG A 159 -17.35 4.64 -5.37
C ARG A 159 -17.69 3.17 -5.51
N CYS A 160 -18.69 2.72 -4.75
CA CYS A 160 -19.18 1.35 -4.82
C CYS A 160 -20.09 1.18 -6.03
N VAL A 161 -19.59 0.51 -7.08
CA VAL A 161 -20.36 0.23 -8.31
C VAL A 161 -21.64 -0.57 -8.07
N ASN A 162 -21.69 -1.39 -7.02
CA ASN A 162 -22.86 -2.22 -6.68
C ASN A 162 -23.88 -1.51 -5.78
N CYS A 163 -23.47 -0.44 -5.09
CA CYS A 163 -24.30 0.31 -4.17
C CYS A 163 -25.10 1.40 -4.91
N ASP A 164 -24.58 1.87 -6.05
CA ASP A 164 -25.15 2.93 -6.89
C ASP A 164 -25.99 2.37 -8.05
N ARG A 165 -27.00 1.53 -7.79
CA ARG A 165 -27.95 1.05 -8.84
C ARG A 165 -28.83 2.14 -9.49
N LYS A 166 -28.49 3.43 -9.35
CA LYS A 166 -29.21 4.53 -9.98
C LYS A 166 -28.35 5.55 -10.74
N HIS A 167 -27.03 5.42 -10.78
CA HIS A 167 -26.23 6.23 -11.69
C HIS A 167 -25.06 5.38 -12.17
N GLU A 168 -24.97 5.13 -13.48
CA GLU A 168 -23.71 4.78 -14.14
C GLU A 168 -22.77 5.96 -13.93
N VAL A 169 -22.14 5.99 -12.76
CA VAL A 169 -21.08 6.93 -12.51
C VAL A 169 -19.83 6.22 -13.01
N GLU A 170 -19.37 6.61 -14.20
CA GLU A 170 -17.99 6.37 -14.61
C GLU A 170 -17.11 6.78 -13.43
N VAL A 171 -16.56 5.78 -12.74
CA VAL A 171 -15.41 6.02 -11.89
C VAL A 171 -14.39 6.57 -12.86
N ASN A 172 -14.03 7.85 -12.74
CA ASN A 172 -12.92 8.40 -13.51
C ASN A 172 -11.67 7.74 -12.92
N ILE A 173 -11.39 6.55 -13.41
CA ILE A 173 -10.32 5.68 -12.97
C ILE A 173 -8.99 6.45 -13.06
N ASN A 174 -8.84 7.35 -14.04
CA ASN A 174 -7.67 8.22 -14.16
C ASN A 174 -7.50 9.16 -12.96
N ASN A 175 -8.59 9.75 -12.43
CA ASN A 175 -8.53 10.57 -11.21
C ASN A 175 -8.22 9.72 -9.97
N ALA A 176 -8.76 8.50 -9.89
CA ALA A 176 -8.41 7.57 -8.80
C ALA A 176 -6.92 7.18 -8.88
N TYR A 177 -6.36 6.93 -10.06
CA TYR A 177 -4.93 6.66 -10.26
C TYR A 177 -4.03 7.83 -9.85
N LEU A 178 -4.46 9.07 -10.09
CA LEU A 178 -3.72 10.26 -9.65
C LEU A 178 -3.68 10.41 -8.12
N SER A 179 -4.65 9.83 -7.41
CA SER A 179 -4.66 9.79 -5.93
C SER A 179 -3.80 8.66 -5.34
N MET A 180 -3.22 7.81 -6.19
CA MET A 180 -2.40 6.69 -5.72
C MET A 180 -0.97 7.15 -5.41
N TRP A 181 -0.74 7.68 -4.21
CA TRP A 181 0.55 8.28 -3.86
C TRP A 181 1.63 7.26 -3.52
N ASP A 182 1.25 6.21 -2.79
CA ASP A 182 2.15 5.14 -2.36
C ASP A 182 1.75 3.80 -2.94
N LYS A 183 2.74 3.01 -3.37
CA LYS A 183 2.52 1.69 -3.97
C LYS A 183 3.62 0.72 -3.55
N ILE A 184 3.24 -0.42 -2.98
CA ILE A 184 4.17 -1.53 -2.72
C ILE A 184 3.84 -2.66 -3.68
N LEU A 185 4.79 -3.03 -4.53
CA LEU A 185 4.67 -4.10 -5.51
C LEU A 185 5.36 -5.36 -4.98
N PHE A 186 4.61 -6.44 -4.85
CA PHE A 186 5.07 -7.74 -4.33
C PHE A 186 5.22 -8.73 -5.46
N ARG A 187 6.26 -9.56 -5.46
CA ARG A 187 6.38 -10.66 -6.43
C ARG A 187 5.93 -11.96 -5.80
N SER A 188 5.15 -12.75 -6.52
CA SER A 188 4.92 -14.15 -6.16
C SER A 188 6.25 -14.91 -6.29
N ILE A 189 6.49 -15.86 -5.37
CA ILE A 189 7.73 -16.67 -5.32
C ILE A 189 7.62 -17.85 -6.28
#